data_AF-A0A957FLS0-F1
#
_entry.id   AF-A0A957FLS0-F1
#
_cell.length_a   1.000
_cell.length_b   1.000
_cell.length_c   1.000
_cell.angle_alpha   90.00
_cell.angle_beta   90.00
_cell.angle_gamma   90.00
#
_symmetry.space_group_name_H-M   'P 1'
#
loop_
_entity.id
_entity.type
_entity.pdbx_description
1 polymer ?
#
loop_
_entity_poly.entity_id
_entity_poly.type
_entity_poly.pdbx_seq_one_letter_code
_entity_poly.pdbx_strand_id
1 'polypeptide(L)'
;GSGLSSLADAVSEPDIIHSNDIPHWPVSTVAGHQGRLIIGTLEGKTVFVLQGRSHFYEGLAINRITLPVHVMHALGVRTLIVTNAAGGINAQYTPGDLMLIKDHINFLGMAGNNPLRGPNDDSVGARFPDMTEPYDSGLRHLAHQIAAENGFSLQEGVYAYVAGPSYETPAELRFLRMVGADAVGMSTVPSVVVARHAGIRVLGVSTITNMAVPDPAPGTKLTHDEVLETGMRVIPKLTALLHGMVRQL
;
A
#
# COMPACT_ATOMS: atom_id res chain seq x y z
N GLY A 1 -1.28 5.85 -1.85
CA GLY A 1 -2.63 5.75 -2.45
C GLY A 1 -3.32 7.10 -2.41
N SER A 2 -4.64 7.10 -2.62
CA SER A 2 -5.50 8.28 -2.51
C SER A 2 -5.35 8.94 -1.12
N GLY A 3 -5.19 10.27 -1.06
CA GLY A 3 -5.09 11.03 0.19
C GLY A 3 -3.67 11.38 0.70
N LEU A 4 -2.62 11.14 -0.09
CA LEU A 4 -1.22 11.43 0.29
C LEU A 4 -0.54 12.53 -0.52
N SER A 5 -1.32 13.30 -1.28
CA SER A 5 -0.79 14.45 -2.02
C SER A 5 -0.08 15.45 -1.12
N SER A 6 -0.57 15.68 0.10
CA SER A 6 0.03 16.63 1.04
C SER A 6 1.45 16.26 1.47
N LEU A 7 1.80 14.97 1.56
CA LEU A 7 3.16 14.55 1.91
C LEU A 7 4.15 14.84 0.78
N ALA A 8 3.71 14.62 -0.46
CA ALA A 8 4.48 14.96 -1.66
C ALA A 8 4.78 16.46 -1.72
N ASP A 9 3.82 17.30 -1.33
CA ASP A 9 3.99 18.76 -1.33
C ASP A 9 4.92 19.26 -0.19
N ALA A 10 5.18 18.43 0.84
CA ALA A 10 6.08 18.74 1.95
C ALA A 10 7.57 18.42 1.66
N VAL A 11 7.88 17.81 0.51
CA VAL A 11 9.25 17.49 0.12
C VAL A 11 9.99 18.76 -0.28
N SER A 12 11.09 19.06 0.39
CA SER A 12 11.97 20.18 0.07
C SER A 12 12.96 19.81 -1.04
N GLU A 13 13.32 20.79 -1.87
CA GLU A 13 14.21 20.62 -3.03
C GLU A 13 13.77 19.47 -3.95
N PRO A 14 12.49 19.43 -4.39
CA PRO A 14 11.99 18.29 -5.13
C PRO A 14 12.41 18.32 -6.61
N ASP A 15 13.02 17.24 -7.07
CA ASP A 15 13.01 16.83 -8.46
C ASP A 15 11.66 16.15 -8.76
N ILE A 16 10.80 16.85 -9.51
CA ILE A 16 9.47 16.35 -9.90
C ILE A 16 9.55 15.81 -11.33
N ILE A 17 9.31 14.51 -11.48
CA ILE A 17 9.36 13.80 -12.76
C ILE A 17 7.97 13.26 -13.08
N HIS A 18 7.41 13.63 -14.23
CA HIS A 18 6.12 13.07 -14.65
C HIS A 18 6.30 11.64 -15.14
N SER A 19 5.42 10.75 -14.69
CA SER A 19 5.46 9.32 -15.08
C SER A 19 5.41 9.10 -16.60
N ASN A 20 4.75 10.00 -17.35
CA ASN A 20 4.68 9.93 -18.80
C ASN A 20 6.02 10.19 -19.51
N ASP A 21 6.96 10.86 -18.83
CA ASP A 21 8.28 11.19 -19.37
C ASP A 21 9.31 10.07 -19.10
N ILE A 22 8.95 9.09 -18.26
CA ILE A 22 9.82 7.98 -17.89
C ILE A 22 9.57 6.81 -18.85
N PRO A 23 10.58 6.34 -19.60
CA PRO A 23 10.44 5.21 -20.48
C PRO A 23 9.89 3.97 -19.77
N HIS A 24 8.94 3.29 -20.42
CA HIS A 24 8.32 2.04 -19.97
C HIS A 24 7.46 2.14 -18.69
N TRP A 25 7.35 3.32 -18.08
CA TRP A 25 6.59 3.50 -16.84
C TRP A 25 5.10 3.13 -17.02
N PRO A 26 4.46 2.52 -16.00
CA PRO A 26 3.03 2.28 -16.05
C PRO A 26 2.27 3.60 -15.84
N VAL A 27 1.42 3.98 -16.78
CA VAL A 27 0.54 5.15 -16.65
C VAL A 27 -0.75 4.71 -15.97
N SER A 28 -1.12 5.36 -14.87
CA SER A 28 -2.41 5.09 -14.19
C SER A 28 -3.53 5.94 -14.79
N THR A 29 -4.71 5.35 -14.94
CA THR A 29 -5.93 6.04 -15.39
C THR A 29 -6.91 6.30 -14.25
N VAL A 30 -6.54 6.02 -13.00
CA VAL A 30 -7.40 6.15 -11.82
C VAL A 30 -7.49 7.62 -11.39
N ALA A 31 -8.71 8.11 -11.16
CA ALA A 31 -8.93 9.45 -10.65
C ALA A 31 -8.23 9.66 -9.29
N GLY A 32 -7.57 10.82 -9.14
CA GLY A 32 -6.79 11.16 -7.94
C GLY A 32 -5.33 10.68 -7.96
N HIS A 33 -4.90 9.93 -8.98
CA HIS A 33 -3.50 9.54 -9.18
C HIS A 33 -2.81 10.54 -10.11
N GLN A 34 -2.00 11.45 -9.55
CA GLN A 34 -1.37 12.52 -10.33
C GLN A 34 -0.26 12.03 -11.28
N GLY A 35 0.26 10.81 -11.08
CA GLY A 35 1.29 10.24 -11.94
C GLY A 35 2.61 11.00 -11.86
N ARG A 36 2.99 11.43 -10.66
CA ARG A 36 4.25 12.14 -10.40
C ARG A 36 5.18 11.29 -9.55
N LEU A 37 6.45 11.29 -9.93
CA LEU A 37 7.57 10.85 -9.11
C LEU A 37 8.22 12.09 -8.50
N ILE A 38 8.54 12.04 -7.22
CA ILE A 38 9.23 13.13 -6.52
C ILE A 38 10.43 12.56 -5.79
N ILE A 39 11.61 13.12 -6.04
CA ILE A 39 12.84 12.83 -5.29
C ILE A 39 13.28 14.13 -4.62
N GLY A 40 13.57 14.09 -3.33
CA GLY A 40 13.99 15.29 -2.60
C GLY A 40 14.23 14.98 -1.13
N THR A 41 14.14 16.00 -0.28
CA THR A 41 14.40 15.87 1.15
C THR A 41 13.11 16.00 1.96
N LEU A 42 12.89 15.07 2.90
CA LEU A 42 11.79 15.12 3.86
C LEU A 42 12.32 14.69 5.22
N GLU A 43 12.08 15.48 6.27
CA GLU A 43 12.57 15.19 7.64
C GLU A 43 14.08 14.89 7.70
N GLY A 44 14.86 15.57 6.85
CA GLY A 44 16.32 15.40 6.76
C GLY A 44 16.78 14.12 6.04
N LYS A 45 15.86 13.40 5.38
CA LYS A 45 16.17 12.19 4.61
C LYS A 45 15.86 12.38 3.13
N THR A 46 16.69 11.78 2.27
CA THR A 46 16.37 11.66 0.85
C THR A 46 15.22 10.67 0.67
N VAL A 47 14.13 11.12 0.05
CA VAL A 47 12.92 10.32 -0.18
C VAL A 47 12.61 10.19 -1.66
N PHE A 48 12.04 9.04 -2.02
CA PHE A 48 11.40 8.80 -3.31
C PHE A 48 9.90 8.65 -3.04
N VAL A 49 9.10 9.59 -3.51
CA VAL A 49 7.65 9.59 -3.32
C VAL A 49 6.96 9.33 -4.66
N LEU A 50 6.18 8.26 -4.71
CA LEU A 50 5.34 7.93 -5.87
C LEU A 50 3.91 8.43 -5.62
N GLN A 51 3.53 9.52 -6.29
CA GLN A 51 2.20 10.11 -6.18
C GLN A 51 1.26 9.56 -7.24
N GLY A 52 0.60 8.46 -6.87
CA GLY A 52 -0.26 7.68 -7.75
C GLY A 52 0.44 6.39 -8.16
N ARG A 53 -0.27 5.28 -8.04
CA ARG A 53 0.19 3.95 -8.44
C ARG A 53 -0.70 3.37 -9.52
N SER A 54 -0.14 2.48 -10.32
CA SER A 54 -0.89 1.74 -11.32
C SER A 54 -1.37 0.42 -10.73
N HIS A 55 -2.57 0.00 -11.10
CA HIS A 55 -3.20 -1.20 -10.55
C HIS A 55 -3.38 -2.29 -11.59
N PHE A 56 -3.46 -3.53 -11.11
CA PHE A 56 -3.67 -4.69 -11.97
C PHE A 56 -5.02 -4.62 -12.71
N TYR A 57 -6.08 -4.16 -12.04
CA TYR A 57 -7.41 -4.02 -12.65
C TYR A 57 -7.47 -2.99 -13.79
N GLU A 58 -6.43 -2.16 -13.99
CA GLU A 58 -6.32 -1.25 -15.13
C GLU A 58 -5.90 -1.97 -16.43
N GLY A 59 -5.80 -3.31 -16.40
CA GLY A 59 -5.42 -4.14 -17.54
C GLY A 59 -3.91 -4.23 -17.77
N LEU A 60 -3.12 -3.78 -16.79
CA LEU A 60 -1.66 -3.77 -16.84
C LEU A 60 -1.09 -5.10 -16.35
N ALA A 61 -0.04 -5.57 -17.01
CA ALA A 61 0.70 -6.74 -16.56
C ALA A 61 1.32 -6.50 -15.17
N ILE A 62 1.34 -7.53 -14.32
CA ILE A 62 1.74 -7.43 -12.91
C ILE A 62 3.22 -7.01 -12.73
N ASN A 63 4.09 -7.38 -13.67
CA ASN A 63 5.48 -6.93 -13.71
C ASN A 63 5.59 -5.43 -14.06
N ARG A 64 4.66 -4.91 -14.87
CA ARG A 64 4.65 -3.50 -15.26
C ARG A 64 4.23 -2.59 -14.11
N ILE A 65 3.22 -3.00 -13.32
CA ILE A 65 2.78 -2.21 -12.16
C ILE A 65 3.80 -2.21 -11.01
N THR A 66 4.76 -3.15 -11.02
CA THR A 66 5.83 -3.27 -10.01
C THR A 66 7.17 -2.66 -10.43
N LEU A 67 7.30 -2.20 -11.70
CA LEU A 67 8.48 -1.48 -12.20
C LEU A 67 8.97 -0.36 -11.26
N PRO A 68 8.09 0.47 -10.64
CA PRO A 68 8.55 1.52 -9.74
C PRO A 68 9.42 1.01 -8.58
N VAL A 69 9.15 -0.19 -8.07
CA VAL A 69 9.92 -0.78 -6.96
C VAL A 69 11.31 -1.24 -7.43
N HIS A 70 11.41 -1.78 -8.65
CA HIS A 70 12.72 -2.10 -9.24
C HIS A 70 13.56 -0.83 -9.45
N VAL A 71 12.94 0.27 -9.87
CA VAL A 71 13.63 1.56 -10.02
C VAL A 71 14.07 2.10 -8.65
N MET A 72 13.21 2.04 -7.63
CA MET A 72 13.58 2.40 -6.25
C MET A 72 14.79 1.59 -5.77
N HIS A 73 14.81 0.27 -6.00
CA HIS A 73 15.94 -0.60 -5.66
C HIS A 73 17.23 -0.16 -6.38
N ALA A 74 17.16 0.07 -7.70
CA ALA A 74 18.30 0.50 -8.50
C ALA A 74 18.86 1.86 -8.05
N LEU A 75 18.02 2.73 -7.49
CA LEU A 75 18.40 4.02 -6.90
C LEU A 75 18.87 3.91 -5.44
N GLY A 76 18.95 2.71 -4.88
CA GLY A 76 19.49 2.46 -3.54
C GLY A 76 18.50 2.63 -2.39
N VAL A 77 17.18 2.64 -2.66
CA VAL A 77 16.15 2.67 -1.61
C VAL A 77 16.21 1.40 -0.76
N ARG A 78 16.29 1.56 0.56
CA ARG A 78 16.43 0.44 1.53
C ARG A 78 15.16 0.15 2.33
N THR A 79 14.26 1.11 2.40
CA THR A 79 12.99 1.01 3.11
C THR A 79 11.86 1.52 2.20
N LEU A 80 10.80 0.73 2.07
CA LEU A 80 9.60 1.07 1.34
C LEU A 80 8.42 1.19 2.30
N ILE A 81 7.76 2.34 2.31
CA ILE A 81 6.49 2.52 3.00
C ILE A 81 5.37 2.48 1.96
N VAL A 82 4.49 1.47 2.06
CA VAL A 82 3.34 1.30 1.16
C VAL A 82 2.05 1.67 1.87
N THR A 83 1.26 2.53 1.22
CA THR A 83 -0.02 2.99 1.73
C THR A 83 -1.16 2.67 0.77
N ASN A 84 -2.31 2.30 1.29
CA ASN A 84 -3.52 2.05 0.51
C ASN A 84 -4.81 2.36 1.27
N ALA A 85 -5.90 2.50 0.54
CA ALA A 85 -7.25 2.40 1.10
C ALA A 85 -7.70 0.93 1.09
N ALA A 86 -8.45 0.53 2.11
CA ALA A 86 -8.93 -0.83 2.27
C ALA A 86 -10.32 -0.88 2.91
N GLY A 87 -11.08 -1.91 2.57
CA GLY A 87 -12.30 -2.28 3.28
C GLY A 87 -11.95 -3.08 4.54
N GLY A 88 -12.48 -2.67 5.70
CA GLY A 88 -12.29 -3.34 6.97
C GLY A 88 -13.20 -4.58 7.08
N ILE A 89 -12.60 -5.77 7.20
CA ILE A 89 -13.31 -7.04 7.41
C ILE A 89 -13.44 -7.33 8.90
N ASN A 90 -12.42 -6.96 9.69
CA ASN A 90 -12.44 -7.12 11.12
C ASN A 90 -13.50 -6.20 11.74
N ALA A 91 -14.48 -6.79 12.43
CA ALA A 91 -15.62 -6.06 13.00
C ALA A 91 -15.23 -5.08 14.14
N GLN A 92 -14.00 -5.15 14.65
CA GLN A 92 -13.47 -4.21 15.64
C GLN A 92 -12.93 -2.93 15.01
N TYR A 93 -12.73 -2.90 13.68
CA TYR A 93 -12.26 -1.72 13.00
C TYR A 93 -13.40 -0.74 12.72
N THR A 94 -13.05 0.52 12.54
CA THR A 94 -13.98 1.58 12.14
C THR A 94 -13.40 2.36 10.96
N PRO A 95 -14.23 2.88 10.04
CA PRO A 95 -13.75 3.80 9.01
C PRO A 95 -13.00 4.97 9.65
N GLY A 96 -11.77 5.19 9.22
CA GLY A 96 -10.84 6.14 9.84
C GLY A 96 -9.66 5.50 10.56
N ASP A 97 -9.72 4.19 10.82
CA ASP A 97 -8.62 3.45 11.42
C ASP A 97 -7.43 3.34 10.46
N LEU A 98 -6.23 3.38 11.03
CA LEU A 98 -4.99 3.03 10.36
C LEU A 98 -4.56 1.64 10.82
N MET A 99 -4.46 0.71 9.87
CA MET A 99 -4.03 -0.65 10.11
C MET A 99 -2.62 -0.86 9.58
N LEU A 100 -1.68 -1.23 10.46
CA LEU A 100 -0.41 -1.79 10.04
C LEU A 100 -0.64 -3.19 9.46
N ILE A 101 -0.09 -3.41 8.26
CA ILE A 101 -0.15 -4.72 7.63
C ILE A 101 0.95 -5.58 8.24
N LYS A 102 0.57 -6.63 8.98
CA LYS A 102 1.54 -7.59 9.55
C LYS A 102 1.80 -8.75 8.59
N ASP A 103 0.83 -9.07 7.75
CA ASP A 103 0.89 -10.16 6.78
C ASP A 103 -0.12 -9.93 5.64
N HIS A 104 -0.05 -10.71 4.57
CA HIS A 104 -1.03 -10.65 3.49
C HIS A 104 -1.46 -12.02 2.96
N ILE A 105 -2.64 -12.04 2.34
CA ILE A 105 -3.10 -13.18 1.53
C ILE A 105 -3.06 -12.75 0.06
N ASN A 106 -2.16 -13.36 -0.72
CA ASN A 106 -1.91 -13.01 -2.12
C ASN A 106 -2.69 -13.93 -3.08
N PHE A 107 -4.00 -13.72 -3.23
CA PHE A 107 -4.85 -14.57 -4.07
C PHE A 107 -4.39 -14.61 -5.54
N LEU A 108 -3.96 -13.48 -6.10
CA LEU A 108 -3.45 -13.43 -7.47
C LEU A 108 -2.17 -14.24 -7.61
N GLY A 109 -1.26 -14.11 -6.65
CA GLY A 109 -0.02 -14.88 -6.60
C GLY A 109 -0.27 -16.38 -6.49
N MET A 110 -1.22 -16.80 -5.65
CA MET A 110 -1.63 -18.20 -5.52
C MET A 110 -2.22 -18.75 -6.84
N ALA A 111 -2.87 -17.90 -7.63
CA ALA A 111 -3.37 -18.24 -8.97
C ALA A 111 -2.32 -18.07 -10.09
N GLY A 112 -1.06 -17.79 -9.76
CA GLY A 112 0.05 -17.70 -10.71
C GLY A 112 0.29 -16.31 -11.31
N ASN A 113 -0.49 -15.30 -10.94
CA ASN A 113 -0.22 -13.89 -11.23
C ASN A 113 0.65 -13.30 -10.12
N ASN A 114 1.90 -13.77 -10.03
CA ASN A 114 2.92 -13.26 -9.12
C ASN A 114 3.94 -12.41 -9.91
N PRO A 115 4.39 -11.24 -9.42
CA PRO A 115 5.34 -10.40 -10.15
C PRO A 115 6.71 -11.07 -10.41
N LEU A 116 7.08 -12.10 -9.65
CA LEU A 116 8.32 -12.87 -9.82
C LEU A 116 8.18 -14.05 -10.80
N ARG A 117 7.02 -14.19 -11.45
CA ARG A 117 6.82 -15.19 -12.51
C ARG A 117 7.64 -14.81 -13.74
N GLY A 118 8.45 -15.75 -14.23
CA GLY A 118 9.39 -15.54 -15.33
C GLY A 118 10.82 -15.89 -14.91
N PRO A 119 11.83 -15.63 -15.77
CA PRO A 119 13.24 -15.75 -15.40
C PRO A 119 13.59 -14.90 -14.17
N ASN A 120 14.49 -15.40 -13.32
CA ASN A 120 15.00 -14.63 -12.18
C ASN A 120 16.20 -13.80 -12.59
N ASP A 121 16.33 -12.60 -12.02
CA ASP A 121 17.58 -11.86 -12.02
C ASP A 121 18.29 -12.06 -10.68
N ASP A 122 19.34 -12.88 -10.69
CA ASP A 122 20.11 -13.22 -9.48
C ASP A 122 20.89 -12.02 -8.92
N SER A 123 21.02 -10.92 -9.67
CA SER A 123 21.63 -9.68 -9.17
C SER A 123 20.70 -8.86 -8.27
N VAL A 124 19.39 -9.09 -8.36
CA VAL A 124 18.37 -8.40 -7.55
C VAL A 124 18.02 -9.20 -6.30
N GLY A 125 17.79 -10.51 -6.46
CA GLY A 125 17.27 -11.33 -5.37
C GLY A 125 17.21 -12.82 -5.66
N ALA A 126 17.03 -13.62 -4.61
CA ALA A 126 16.96 -15.07 -4.73
C ALA A 126 15.72 -15.52 -5.54
N ARG A 127 15.85 -16.64 -6.27
CA ARG A 127 14.75 -17.22 -7.05
C ARG A 127 13.48 -17.49 -6.23
N PHE A 128 13.67 -17.86 -4.96
CA PHE A 128 12.60 -18.16 -4.01
C PHE A 128 12.79 -17.31 -2.76
N PRO A 129 12.30 -16.06 -2.74
CA PRO A 129 12.46 -15.18 -1.59
C PRO A 129 11.61 -15.67 -0.43
N ASP A 130 12.13 -15.50 0.78
CA ASP A 130 11.39 -15.76 2.01
C ASP A 130 10.34 -14.65 2.24
N MET A 131 9.14 -15.08 2.62
CA MET A 131 7.97 -14.24 2.85
C MET A 131 7.34 -14.53 4.22
N THR A 132 8.05 -15.16 5.17
CA THR A 132 7.52 -15.35 6.54
C THR A 132 7.38 -14.03 7.29
N GLU A 133 8.20 -13.03 6.96
CA GLU A 133 8.12 -11.67 7.51
C GLU A 133 8.21 -10.64 6.37
N PRO A 134 7.13 -10.49 5.57
CA PRO A 134 7.15 -9.58 4.42
C PRO A 134 6.97 -8.12 4.84
N TYR A 135 6.54 -7.89 6.08
CA TYR A 135 6.40 -6.57 6.71
C TYR A 135 7.25 -6.55 7.99
N ASP A 136 8.25 -5.68 8.00
CA ASP A 136 9.32 -5.67 9.00
C ASP A 136 8.77 -5.35 10.41
N SER A 137 8.96 -6.27 11.36
CA SER A 137 8.47 -6.11 12.74
C SER A 137 9.08 -4.91 13.46
N GLY A 138 10.34 -4.58 13.19
CA GLY A 138 10.99 -3.39 13.72
C GLY A 138 10.33 -2.10 13.24
N LEU A 139 9.99 -2.01 11.95
CA LEU A 139 9.25 -0.87 11.40
C LEU A 139 7.84 -0.77 11.98
N ARG A 140 7.15 -1.90 12.18
CA ARG A 140 5.81 -1.91 12.80
C ARG A 140 5.86 -1.48 14.26
N HIS A 141 6.85 -1.92 15.02
CA HIS A 141 7.04 -1.50 16.40
C HIS A 141 7.29 0.02 16.50
N LEU A 142 8.17 0.54 15.65
CA LEU A 142 8.45 1.98 15.56
C LEU A 142 7.19 2.78 15.20
N ALA A 143 6.38 2.29 14.26
CA ALA A 143 5.11 2.93 13.89
C ALA A 143 4.12 3.02 15.06
N HIS A 144 4.02 1.97 15.89
CA HIS A 144 3.21 2.01 17.12
C HIS A 144 3.72 3.03 18.14
N GLN A 145 5.04 3.15 18.32
CA GLN A 145 5.63 4.16 19.19
C GLN A 145 5.29 5.58 18.72
N ILE A 146 5.51 5.86 17.42
CA ILE A 146 5.19 7.17 16.82
C ILE A 146 3.70 7.50 16.96
N ALA A 147 2.81 6.53 16.74
CA ALA A 147 1.37 6.74 16.90
C ALA A 147 1.01 7.11 18.35
N ALA A 148 1.57 6.40 19.33
CA ALA A 148 1.36 6.67 20.74
C ALA A 148 1.86 8.07 21.14
N GLU A 149 3.04 8.48 20.66
CA GLU A 149 3.58 9.84 20.86
C GLU A 149 2.68 10.93 20.27
N ASN A 150 1.95 10.63 19.20
CA ASN A 150 1.01 11.54 18.55
C ASN A 150 -0.44 11.37 19.04
N GLY A 151 -0.66 10.58 20.10
CA GLY A 151 -1.97 10.48 20.77
C GLY A 151 -3.02 9.66 20.01
N PHE A 152 -2.62 8.71 19.16
CA PHE A 152 -3.55 7.78 18.52
C PHE A 152 -3.03 6.33 18.52
N SER A 153 -3.94 5.37 18.39
CA SER A 153 -3.62 3.95 18.26
C SER A 153 -3.62 3.50 16.79
N LEU A 154 -2.88 2.44 16.52
CA LEU A 154 -2.89 1.72 15.25
C LEU A 154 -3.53 0.35 15.44
N GLN A 155 -4.30 -0.08 14.45
CA GLN A 155 -4.70 -1.48 14.30
C GLN A 155 -3.54 -2.27 13.68
N GLU A 156 -3.59 -3.58 13.79
CA GLU A 156 -2.62 -4.46 13.12
C GLU A 156 -3.30 -5.74 12.62
N GLY A 157 -3.12 -6.07 11.34
CA GLY A 157 -3.91 -7.13 10.72
C GLY A 157 -3.38 -7.67 9.38
N VAL A 158 -4.07 -8.67 8.87
CA VAL A 158 -3.78 -9.37 7.61
C VAL A 158 -4.52 -8.70 6.45
N TYR A 159 -3.80 -8.33 5.39
CA TYR A 159 -4.36 -7.72 4.20
C TYR A 159 -4.64 -8.75 3.10
N ALA A 160 -5.89 -8.90 2.68
CA ALA A 160 -6.26 -9.70 1.52
C ALA A 160 -6.10 -8.88 0.23
N TYR A 161 -5.27 -9.37 -0.69
CA TYR A 161 -5.13 -8.79 -2.02
C TYR A 161 -5.99 -9.52 -3.04
N VAL A 162 -6.98 -8.81 -3.59
CA VAL A 162 -7.86 -9.25 -4.67
C VAL A 162 -7.67 -8.40 -5.92
N ALA A 163 -8.14 -8.88 -7.08
CA ALA A 163 -7.86 -8.22 -8.35
C ALA A 163 -8.66 -6.92 -8.52
N GLY A 164 -9.93 -6.91 -8.08
CA GLY A 164 -10.89 -5.87 -8.45
C GLY A 164 -11.29 -5.95 -9.94
N PRO A 165 -11.94 -4.91 -10.49
CA PRO A 165 -12.29 -3.64 -9.85
C PRO A 165 -13.62 -3.67 -9.09
N SER A 166 -14.43 -4.72 -9.23
CA SER A 166 -15.64 -4.89 -8.42
C SER A 166 -15.25 -5.05 -6.95
N TYR A 167 -16.00 -4.37 -6.06
CA TYR A 167 -15.95 -4.69 -4.64
C TYR A 167 -16.49 -6.09 -4.36
N GLU A 168 -16.16 -6.60 -3.19
CA GLU A 168 -16.44 -7.96 -2.78
C GLU A 168 -17.95 -8.15 -2.52
N THR A 169 -18.47 -9.30 -2.93
CA THR A 169 -19.79 -9.77 -2.56
C THR A 169 -19.83 -10.20 -1.09
N PRO A 170 -21.01 -10.24 -0.46
CA PRO A 170 -21.22 -10.85 0.86
C PRO A 170 -20.56 -12.22 1.06
N ALA A 171 -20.61 -13.09 0.05
CA ALA A 171 -20.03 -14.44 0.14
C ALA A 171 -18.50 -14.40 0.14
N GLU A 172 -17.90 -13.56 -0.70
CA GLU A 172 -16.46 -13.33 -0.71
C GLU A 172 -15.99 -12.72 0.62
N LEU A 173 -16.72 -11.77 1.20
CA LEU A 173 -16.39 -11.19 2.50
C LEU A 173 -16.45 -12.22 3.64
N ARG A 174 -17.45 -13.11 3.65
CA ARG A 174 -17.48 -14.24 4.60
C ARG A 174 -16.28 -15.16 4.43
N PHE A 175 -15.93 -15.47 3.19
CA PHE A 175 -14.77 -16.31 2.88
C PHE A 175 -13.46 -15.64 3.35
N LEU A 176 -13.22 -14.38 2.98
CA LEU A 176 -12.04 -13.62 3.36
C LEU A 176 -11.89 -13.53 4.89
N ARG A 177 -12.99 -13.29 5.60
CA ARG A 177 -13.01 -13.32 7.07
C ARG A 177 -12.64 -14.71 7.61
N MET A 178 -13.19 -15.77 7.03
CA MET A 178 -12.95 -17.14 7.47
C MET A 178 -11.49 -17.58 7.28
N VAL A 179 -10.83 -17.08 6.23
CA VAL A 179 -9.40 -17.34 5.99
C VAL A 179 -8.46 -16.37 6.71
N GLY A 180 -9.00 -15.53 7.60
CA GLY A 180 -8.21 -14.71 8.53
C GLY A 180 -7.81 -13.33 8.00
N ALA A 181 -8.47 -12.80 6.97
CA ALA A 181 -8.24 -11.41 6.54
C ALA A 181 -8.89 -10.40 7.50
N ASP A 182 -8.15 -9.33 7.83
CA ASP A 182 -8.64 -8.21 8.62
C ASP A 182 -9.07 -7.02 7.75
N ALA A 183 -8.44 -6.87 6.59
CA ALA A 183 -8.79 -5.87 5.58
C ALA A 183 -8.62 -6.44 4.17
N VAL A 184 -9.32 -5.86 3.19
CA VAL A 184 -9.22 -6.23 1.77
C VAL A 184 -8.96 -5.01 0.90
N GLY A 185 -8.18 -5.21 -0.16
CA GLY A 185 -8.08 -4.24 -1.23
C GLY A 185 -7.35 -4.77 -2.46
N MET A 186 -7.04 -3.84 -3.37
CA MET A 186 -6.71 -4.16 -4.76
C MET A 186 -5.29 -3.72 -5.16
N SER A 187 -4.37 -3.56 -4.19
CA SER A 187 -3.02 -3.07 -4.48
C SER A 187 -1.98 -3.59 -3.48
N THR A 188 -0.83 -2.92 -3.39
CA THR A 188 0.20 -3.10 -2.37
C THR A 188 1.00 -4.39 -2.49
N VAL A 189 0.36 -5.56 -2.40
CA VAL A 189 1.05 -6.86 -2.28
C VAL A 189 2.06 -7.12 -3.39
N PRO A 190 1.80 -6.84 -4.69
CA PRO A 190 2.81 -7.01 -5.73
C PRO A 190 4.08 -6.18 -5.48
N SER A 191 3.94 -4.94 -5.02
CA SER A 191 5.07 -4.07 -4.67
C SER A 191 5.85 -4.62 -3.47
N VAL A 192 5.16 -5.19 -2.48
CA VAL A 192 5.80 -5.82 -1.32
C VAL A 192 6.61 -7.04 -1.73
N VAL A 193 6.05 -7.92 -2.57
CA VAL A 193 6.76 -9.11 -3.07
C VAL A 193 8.06 -8.71 -3.78
N VAL A 194 8.01 -7.71 -4.67
CA VAL A 194 9.22 -7.23 -5.37
C VAL A 194 10.21 -6.54 -4.42
N ALA A 195 9.72 -5.75 -3.46
CA ALA A 195 10.59 -5.12 -2.47
C ALA A 195 11.33 -6.16 -1.63
N ARG A 196 10.65 -7.22 -1.18
CA ARG A 196 11.27 -8.30 -0.40
C ARG A 196 12.24 -9.13 -1.23
N HIS A 197 11.91 -9.42 -2.49
CA HIS A 197 12.85 -10.04 -3.43
C HIS A 197 14.15 -9.22 -3.53
N ALA A 198 14.04 -7.90 -3.60
CA ALA A 198 15.17 -6.97 -3.68
C ALA A 198 15.82 -6.61 -2.31
N GLY A 199 15.46 -7.30 -1.22
CA GLY A 199 16.02 -7.06 0.12
C GLY A 199 15.58 -5.75 0.81
N ILE A 200 14.57 -5.06 0.29
CA ILE A 200 14.05 -3.81 0.84
C ILE A 200 13.15 -4.12 2.06
N ARG A 201 13.33 -3.37 3.16
CA ARG A 201 12.46 -3.45 4.35
C ARG A 201 11.13 -2.78 4.06
N VAL A 202 10.01 -3.33 4.51
CA VAL A 202 8.68 -2.83 4.15
C VAL A 202 7.85 -2.51 5.38
N LEU A 203 7.24 -1.31 5.40
CA LEU A 203 6.12 -0.98 6.28
C LEU A 203 4.85 -0.85 5.41
N GLY A 204 3.80 -1.60 5.76
CA GLY A 204 2.50 -1.48 5.11
C GLY A 204 1.49 -0.79 6.00
N VAL A 205 0.76 0.19 5.46
CA VAL A 205 -0.31 0.90 6.16
C VAL A 205 -1.57 0.95 5.29
N SER A 206 -2.67 0.40 5.79
CA SER A 206 -3.98 0.50 5.18
C SER A 206 -4.84 1.50 5.96
N THR A 207 -5.40 2.47 5.26
CA THR A 207 -6.48 3.30 5.78
C THR A 207 -7.79 2.55 5.59
N ILE A 208 -8.48 2.24 6.69
CA ILE A 208 -9.81 1.64 6.64
C ILE A 208 -10.78 2.73 6.20
N THR A 209 -11.23 2.67 4.94
CA THR A 209 -12.09 3.71 4.36
C THR A 209 -13.57 3.39 4.48
N ASN A 210 -13.89 2.12 4.68
CA ASN A 210 -15.24 1.60 4.82
C ASN A 210 -15.21 0.26 5.55
N MET A 211 -16.36 -0.18 6.06
CA MET A 211 -16.51 -1.54 6.57
C MET A 211 -17.02 -2.46 5.46
N ALA A 212 -16.29 -3.54 5.22
CA ALA A 212 -16.64 -4.59 4.29
C ALA A 212 -17.41 -5.68 5.04
N VAL A 213 -18.63 -5.33 5.48
CA VAL A 213 -19.46 -6.19 6.32
C VAL A 213 -20.18 -7.22 5.44
N PRO A 214 -20.14 -8.53 5.76
CA PRO A 214 -20.77 -9.54 4.91
C PRO A 214 -22.30 -9.48 4.87
N ASP A 215 -22.94 -8.92 5.90
CA ASP A 215 -24.40 -8.80 6.01
C ASP A 215 -24.78 -7.32 6.20
N PRO A 216 -24.68 -6.48 5.15
CA PRO A 216 -25.01 -5.07 5.26
C PRO A 216 -26.51 -4.87 5.46
N ALA A 217 -26.90 -3.76 6.10
CA ALA A 217 -28.30 -3.38 6.19
C ALA A 217 -28.89 -3.17 4.77
N PRO A 218 -30.17 -3.49 4.54
CA PRO A 218 -30.80 -3.28 3.24
C PRO A 218 -30.64 -1.83 2.75
N GLY A 219 -30.10 -1.65 1.55
CA GLY A 219 -29.89 -0.33 0.95
C GLY A 219 -28.51 0.30 1.20
N THR A 220 -27.66 -0.29 2.05
CA THR A 220 -26.27 0.14 2.18
C THR A 220 -25.51 -0.16 0.89
N LYS A 221 -25.10 0.89 0.17
CA LYS A 221 -24.25 0.80 -1.01
C LYS A 221 -22.93 1.45 -0.70
N LEU A 222 -21.84 0.76 -1.01
CA LEU A 222 -20.51 1.35 -0.94
C LEU A 222 -20.31 2.27 -2.14
N THR A 223 -19.94 3.52 -1.90
CA THR A 223 -19.58 4.48 -2.95
C THR A 223 -18.11 4.88 -2.88
N HIS A 224 -17.53 5.24 -4.03
CA HIS A 224 -16.16 5.75 -4.07
C HIS A 224 -16.02 7.10 -3.32
N ASP A 225 -17.09 7.90 -3.27
CA ASP A 225 -17.07 9.20 -2.59
C ASP A 225 -16.96 9.06 -1.07
N GLU A 226 -17.65 8.09 -0.45
CA GLU A 226 -17.52 7.78 0.98
C GLU A 226 -16.09 7.37 1.36
N VAL A 227 -15.43 6.64 0.46
CA VAL A 227 -14.02 6.24 0.61
C VAL A 227 -13.12 7.49 0.62
N LEU A 228 -13.37 8.45 -0.28
CA LEU A 228 -12.62 9.70 -0.34
C LEU A 228 -12.86 10.59 0.89
N GLU A 229 -14.10 10.73 1.35
CA GLU A 229 -14.45 11.54 2.52
C GLU A 229 -13.78 11.00 3.79
N THR A 230 -13.87 9.69 4.02
CA THR A 230 -13.20 9.05 5.16
C THR A 230 -11.69 9.21 5.05
N GLY A 231 -11.14 9.07 3.84
CA GLY A 231 -9.73 9.32 3.56
C GLY A 231 -9.25 10.68 4.06
N MET A 232 -10.04 11.75 3.82
CA MET A 232 -9.69 13.11 4.26
C MET A 232 -9.57 13.24 5.79
N ARG A 233 -10.41 12.55 6.56
CA ARG A 233 -10.37 12.59 8.04
C ARG A 233 -9.12 11.94 8.62
N VAL A 234 -8.51 11.02 7.87
CA VAL A 234 -7.33 10.25 8.31
C VAL A 234 -6.01 10.94 7.95
N ILE A 235 -6.03 11.88 7.00
CA ILE A 235 -4.83 12.59 6.52
C ILE A 235 -3.95 13.09 7.67
N PRO A 236 -4.47 13.74 8.74
CA PRO A 236 -3.60 14.21 9.82
C PRO A 236 -2.83 13.10 10.54
N LYS A 237 -3.51 12.00 10.91
CA LYS A 237 -2.89 10.85 11.60
C LYS A 237 -1.87 10.16 10.71
N LEU A 238 -2.22 9.93 9.45
CA LEU A 238 -1.33 9.28 8.49
C LEU A 238 -0.12 10.17 8.19
N THR A 239 -0.31 11.48 8.04
CA THR A 239 0.80 12.43 7.82
C THR A 239 1.74 12.44 9.03
N ALA A 240 1.21 12.56 10.25
CA ALA A 240 2.02 12.50 11.47
C ALA A 240 2.84 11.19 11.56
N LEU A 241 2.20 10.06 11.27
CA LEU A 241 2.87 8.76 11.23
C LEU A 241 4.01 8.74 10.21
N LEU A 242 3.74 9.15 8.96
CA LEU A 242 4.73 9.10 7.88
C LEU A 242 5.91 10.04 8.12
N HIS A 243 5.66 11.26 8.60
CA HIS A 243 6.73 12.18 9.01
C HIS A 243 7.58 11.58 10.14
N GLY A 244 6.93 11.02 11.18
CA GLY A 244 7.65 10.36 12.28
C GLY A 244 8.50 9.18 11.79
N MET A 245 7.95 8.36 10.88
CA MET A 245 8.68 7.23 10.30
C MET A 245 9.90 7.71 9.52
N VAL A 246 9.75 8.68 8.62
CA VAL A 246 10.87 9.19 7.82
C VAL A 246 11.95 9.80 8.72
N ARG A 247 11.57 10.56 9.74
CA ARG A 247 12.52 11.17 10.68
C ARG A 247 13.41 10.13 11.40
N GLN A 248 12.85 8.97 11.73
CA GLN A 248 13.50 7.95 12.56
C GLN A 248 14.27 6.88 11.76
N LEU A 249 14.13 6.84 10.42
CA LEU A 249 14.83 5.90 9.52
C LEU A 249 16.18 6.44 9.06
#